data_AF-A0A2P8EII6-F1
#
_entry.id   AF-A0A2P8EII6-F1
#
_cell.length_a   1.000
_cell.length_b   1.000
_cell.length_c   1.000
_cell.angle_alpha   90.00
_cell.angle_beta   90.00
_cell.angle_gamma   90.00
#
_symmetry.space_group_name_H-M   'P 1'
#
loop_
_entity.id
_entity.type
_entity.pdbx_description
1 polymer ?
#
loop_
_entity_poly.entity_id
_entity_poly.type
_entity_poly.pdbx_seq_one_letter_code
_entity_poly.pdbx_strand_id
1 'polypeptide(L)' 'RWYNTEHRHSALKYVTPEQRHNGEAKKVLDQRRQVLEEERAKNPQRWSGDIRNLSLPETVTLNPEKAANF' A
#
# COMPACT_ATOMS: atom_id res chain seq x y z
N ARG A 1 -15.10 -13.17 -8.50
CA ARG A 1 -14.97 -11.70 -8.30
C ARG A 1 -14.05 -11.33 -7.15
N TRP A 2 -13.96 -12.15 -6.10
CA TRP A 2 -13.07 -11.99 -4.94
C TRP A 2 -11.69 -11.33 -5.19
N TYR A 3 -10.89 -11.82 -6.14
CA TYR A 3 -9.51 -11.33 -6.37
C TYR A 3 -9.42 -9.81 -6.62
N ASN A 4 -10.37 -9.25 -7.37
CA ASN A 4 -10.37 -7.85 -7.78
C ASN A 4 -11.09 -6.93 -6.80
N THR A 5 -12.13 -7.43 -6.14
CA THR A 5 -13.10 -6.59 -5.40
C THR A 5 -13.04 -6.78 -3.89
N GLU A 6 -12.50 -7.91 -3.41
CA GLU A 6 -12.53 -8.27 -1.98
C GLU A 6 -11.13 -8.53 -1.43
N HIS A 7 -10.28 -9.23 -2.18
CA HIS A 7 -8.93 -9.56 -1.75
C HIS A 7 -8.04 -8.32 -1.75
N ARG A 8 -7.49 -8.03 -0.57
CA ARG A 8 -6.56 -6.93 -0.35
C ARG A 8 -5.13 -7.43 -0.46
N HIS A 9 -4.47 -7.05 -1.55
CA HIS A 9 -3.13 -7.54 -1.86
C HIS A 9 -2.08 -6.82 -1.01
N SER A 10 -1.18 -7.58 -0.38
CA SER A 10 -0.08 -7.01 0.43
C SER A 10 0.85 -6.13 -0.41
N ALA A 11 1.10 -6.50 -1.67
CA ALA A 11 1.85 -5.71 -2.64
C ALA A 11 1.18 -4.36 -2.97
N LEU A 12 -0.14 -4.28 -2.81
CA LEU A 12 -0.93 -3.06 -2.97
C LEU A 12 -1.21 -2.38 -1.63
N LYS A 13 -0.42 -2.66 -0.58
CA LYS A 13 -0.63 -2.08 0.76
C LYS A 13 -2.05 -2.36 1.30
N TYR A 14 -2.59 -3.54 1.00
CA TYR A 14 -3.92 -3.99 1.41
C TYR A 14 -5.07 -3.12 0.90
N VAL A 15 -4.99 -2.70 -0.36
CA VAL A 15 -6.17 -2.26 -1.14
C VAL A 15 -6.49 -3.33 -2.19
N THR A 16 -7.69 -3.29 -2.75
CA THR A 16 -8.07 -4.20 -3.83
C THR A 16 -7.53 -3.70 -5.17
N PRO A 17 -7.35 -4.57 -6.18
CA PRO A 17 -6.98 -4.15 -7.52
C PRO A 17 -7.97 -3.12 -8.09
N GLU A 18 -9.28 -3.33 -7.89
CA GLU A 18 -10.31 -2.39 -8.32
C GLU A 18 -10.17 -1.01 -7.69
N GLN A 19 -9.94 -0.93 -6.37
CA GLN A 19 -9.70 0.35 -5.68
C GLN A 19 -8.47 1.07 -6.21
N ARG A 20 -7.42 0.33 -6.60
CA ARG A 20 -6.24 0.92 -7.23
C ARG A 20 -6.57 1.46 -8.63
N HIS A 21 -7.25 0.68 -9.45
CA HIS A 21 -7.61 1.08 -10.82
C HIS A 21 -8.57 2.27 -10.85
N ASN A 22 -9.49 2.35 -9.88
CA ASN A 22 -10.43 3.46 -9.75
C ASN A 22 -9.82 4.70 -9.05
N GLY A 23 -8.54 4.65 -8.66
CA GLY A 23 -7.86 5.77 -7.97
C GLY A 23 -8.25 5.95 -6.50
N GLU A 24 -9.15 5.12 -5.96
CA GLU A 24 -9.61 5.16 -4.57
C GLU A 24 -8.51 4.81 -3.56
N ALA A 25 -7.51 4.04 -4.00
CA ALA A 25 -6.41 3.61 -3.15
C ALA A 25 -5.67 4.78 -2.49
N LYS A 26 -5.53 5.93 -3.19
CA LYS A 26 -4.89 7.12 -2.62
C LYS A 26 -5.63 7.59 -1.37
N LYS A 27 -6.95 7.76 -1.46
CA LYS A 27 -7.81 8.20 -0.35
C LYS A 27 -7.73 7.24 0.84
N VAL A 28 -7.77 5.93 0.58
CA VAL A 28 -7.67 4.90 1.62
C VAL A 28 -6.33 4.95 2.34
N LEU A 29 -5.23 5.15 1.60
CA LEU A 29 -3.89 5.17 2.16
C LEU A 29 -3.59 6.48 2.91
N ASP A 30 -4.13 7.60 2.45
CA ASP A 30 -4.01 8.89 3.14
C ASP A 30 -4.76 8.88 4.47
N GLN A 31 -6.00 8.35 4.50
CA GLN A 31 -6.74 8.15 5.76
C GLN A 31 -5.99 7.23 6.73
N ARG A 32 -5.41 6.15 6.22
CA ARG A 32 -4.64 5.22 7.06
C ARG A 32 -3.37 5.88 7.61
N ARG A 33 -2.70 6.72 6.82
CA ARG A 33 -1.54 7.49 7.29
C ARG A 33 -1.93 8.36 8.47
N GLN A 34 -3.00 9.15 8.34
CA GLN A 34 -3.47 10.04 9.40
C GLN A 34 -3.71 9.28 10.71
N VAL A 35 -4.43 8.15 10.66
CA VAL A 35 -4.69 7.34 11.87
C VAL A 35 -3.39 6.82 12.50
N LEU A 36 -2.44 6.32 11.70
CA LEU A 36 -1.18 5.81 12.25
C LEU A 36 -0.34 6.94 12.87
N GLU A 37 -0.35 8.14 12.28
CA GLU A 37 0.36 9.30 12.83
C GLU A 37 -0.27 9.79 14.13
N GLU A 38 -1.60 9.89 14.19
CA GLU A 38 -2.33 10.24 15.41
C GLU A 38 -2.06 9.24 16.54
N GLU A 39 -2.11 7.93 16.26
CA GLU A 39 -1.86 6.89 17.26
C GLU A 39 -0.39 6.84 17.70
N ARG A 40 0.55 7.16 16.80
CA ARG A 40 1.96 7.34 17.15
C ARG A 40 2.17 8.55 18.06
N ALA A 41 1.54 9.67 17.75
CA ALA A 41 1.63 10.89 18.55
C ALA A 41 1.05 10.69 19.97
N LYS A 42 -0.04 9.93 20.09
CA LYS A 42 -0.65 9.59 21.39
C LYS A 42 0.23 8.69 22.25
N ASN A 43 0.90 7.70 21.66
CA ASN A 43 1.63 6.66 22.41
C ASN A 43 3.04 6.43 21.85
N PRO A 44 3.95 7.42 21.85
CA PRO A 44 5.24 7.32 21.17
C PRO A 44 6.12 6.17 21.69
N GLN A 45 6.01 5.82 22.98
CA GLN A 45 6.77 4.72 23.59
C GLN A 45 6.44 3.34 23.00
N ARG A 46 5.25 3.16 22.40
CA ARG A 46 4.83 1.91 21.74
C ARG A 46 5.50 1.72 20.38
N TRP A 47 6.04 2.80 19.80
CA TRP A 47 6.55 2.81 18.43
C TRP A 47 8.07 2.84 18.43
N SER A 48 8.68 1.87 17.75
CA SER A 48 10.13 1.79 17.59
C SER A 48 10.69 2.76 16.53
N GLY A 49 9.82 3.41 15.76
CA GLY A 49 10.23 4.29 14.67
C GLY A 49 9.03 4.95 13.98
N ASP A 50 9.21 5.25 12.69
CA ASP A 50 8.16 5.84 11.86
C ASP A 50 7.03 4.86 11.54
N ILE A 51 5.92 5.42 11.04
CA ILE A 51 4.79 4.63 10.58
C ILE A 51 5.18 3.76 9.39
N ARG A 52 4.39 2.69 9.17
CA ARG A 52 4.56 1.80 8.03
C ARG A 52 4.55 2.58 6.70
N ASN A 53 5.42 2.21 5.75
CA ASN A 53 5.38 2.77 4.41
C ASN A 53 4.10 2.34 3.65
N LEU A 54 3.24 3.33 3.39
CA LEU A 54 1.96 3.22 2.68
C LEU A 54 2.01 3.72 1.23
N SER A 55 3.18 4.01 0.65
CA SER A 55 3.28 4.43 -0.75
C SER A 55 2.97 3.27 -1.71
N LEU A 56 2.24 3.58 -2.78
CA LEU A 56 2.07 2.67 -3.92
C LEU A 56 3.14 2.97 -4.97
N PRO A 57 3.74 1.94 -5.59
CA PRO A 57 4.60 2.16 -6.76
C PRO A 57 3.75 2.72 -7.90
N GLU A 58 4.25 3.74 -8.60
CA GLU A 58 3.54 4.35 -9.73
C GLU A 58 3.31 3.33 -10.86
N THR A 59 4.36 2.63 -11.24
CA THR A 59 4.35 1.61 -12.29
C THR A 59 4.91 0.29 -11.77
N VAL A 60 4.35 -0.82 -12.24
CA VAL A 60 4.86 -2.18 -11.99
C VAL A 60 4.80 -2.96 -13.30
N THR A 61 5.87 -3.69 -13.62
CA THR A 61 5.98 -4.53 -14.81
C THR A 61 5.81 -6.01 -14.44
N LEU A 62 4.90 -6.71 -15.12
CA LEU A 62 4.72 -8.16 -14.98
C LEU A 62 5.80 -8.86 -15.81
N ASN A 63 6.65 -9.68 -15.17
CA ASN A 63 7.82 -10.31 -15.79
C ASN A 63 8.71 -9.31 -16.53
N PRO A 64 9.56 -8.54 -15.83
CA PRO A 64 10.59 -7.78 -16.52
C PRO A 64 11.38 -8.74 -17.41
N GLU A 65 11.60 -8.36 -18.67
CA GLU A 65 12.40 -9.15 -19.60
C GLU A 65 13.71 -9.49 -18.89
N LYS A 66 13.97 -10.79 -18.68
CA LYS A 66 15.21 -11.23 -18.05
C LYS A 66 16.32 -10.58 -18.86
N ALA A 67 17.09 -9.69 -18.25
CA ALA A 67 18.34 -9.23 -18.84
C ALA A 67 19.06 -10.49 -19.32
N ALA A 68 19.27 -10.59 -20.63
CA ALA A 68 20.04 -11.69 -21.18
C ALA A 68 21.36 -11.69 -20.41
N ASN A 69 21.61 -12.75 -19.65
CA ASN A 69 22.91 -12.97 -19.03
C ASN A 69 23.87 -13.13 -20.20
N PHE A 70 24.59 -12.04 -20.52
CA PHE A 70 25.78 -12.10 -21.37
C PHE A 70 26.95 -12.61 -20.52
#